data_AF-A0A1I9G8Y6-F1
#
_entry.id   AF-A0A1I9G8Y6-F1
#
_cell.length_a   1.000
_cell.length_b   1.000
_cell.length_c   1.000
_cell.angle_alpha   90.00
_cell.angle_beta   90.00
_cell.angle_gamma   90.00
#
_symmetry.space_group_name_H-M   'P 1'
#
loop_
_entity.id
_entity.type
_entity.pdbx_description
1 polymer ?
#
loop_
_entity_poly.entity_id
_entity_poly.type
_entity_poly.pdbx_seq_one_letter_code
_entity_poly.pdbx_strand_id
1 'polypeptide(L)'
;ITERGDRTLYPSLLPWVDDDIDAQPLQFTFHDNFRHAAILSSFPPFAPLHSFTQRQMQNSEVLIRHFGYSKNFKMNYTVSDGVHQVASVLVITASQPFIRIQNSNITISITNVTTAAATAIFVPLTNRNLSAVTNVDAKKSDIWFKVTTGNWIFISNSIKKLVKSFTQQDIDDGLIQYRITVPSINNDQHEQAITATVANLTVTKTFKVFK
;
A
#
# COMPACT_ATOMS: atom_id res chain seq x y z
N ILE A 1 -1.59 3.72 -12.30
CA ILE A 1 -1.98 5.12 -12.00
C ILE A 1 -3.48 5.29 -12.25
N THR A 2 -4.09 6.36 -11.77
CA THR A 2 -5.44 6.78 -12.18
C THR A 2 -5.43 7.32 -13.63
N GLU A 3 -6.50 7.05 -14.38
CA GLU A 3 -6.69 7.60 -15.72
C GLU A 3 -6.86 9.12 -15.64
N ARG A 4 -6.15 9.88 -16.50
CA ARG A 4 -6.12 11.36 -16.49
C ARG A 4 -5.68 11.98 -15.14
N GLY A 5 -4.95 11.23 -14.32
CA GLY A 5 -4.51 11.67 -13.01
C GLY A 5 -3.00 11.75 -12.88
N ASP A 6 -2.60 12.28 -11.73
CA ASP A 6 -1.21 12.41 -11.31
C ASP A 6 -0.87 11.34 -10.28
N ARG A 7 0.40 10.96 -10.25
CA ARG A 7 0.97 10.13 -9.19
C ARG A 7 2.40 10.53 -8.91
N THR A 8 2.69 10.84 -7.66
CA THR A 8 4.05 11.04 -7.17
C THR A 8 4.89 9.80 -7.49
N LEU A 9 6.06 10.01 -8.10
CA LEU A 9 7.01 8.94 -8.37
C LEU A 9 7.83 8.63 -7.12
N TYR A 10 7.24 7.89 -6.18
CA TYR A 10 7.97 7.39 -5.01
C TYR A 10 9.06 6.38 -5.39
N PRO A 11 10.15 6.27 -4.62
CA PRO A 11 11.22 5.29 -4.86
C PRO A 11 10.72 3.85 -5.05
N SER A 12 9.64 3.46 -4.37
CA SER A 12 9.04 2.13 -4.52
C SER A 12 8.49 1.83 -5.92
N LEU A 13 8.31 2.83 -6.78
CA LEU A 13 7.82 2.69 -8.16
C LEU A 13 8.95 2.53 -9.18
N LEU A 14 10.18 2.93 -8.84
CA LEU A 14 11.40 2.71 -9.61
C LEU A 14 12.49 2.21 -8.65
N PRO A 15 12.39 0.95 -8.16
CA PRO A 15 13.13 0.48 -7.00
C PRO A 15 14.57 0.07 -7.36
N TRP A 16 15.37 1.04 -7.80
CA TRP A 16 16.80 0.89 -8.03
C TRP A 16 17.58 1.20 -6.76
N VAL A 17 18.62 0.41 -6.52
CA VAL A 17 19.57 0.55 -5.41
C VAL A 17 20.97 0.44 -5.99
N ASP A 18 21.86 1.27 -5.49
CA ASP A 18 23.29 1.20 -5.71
C ASP A 18 23.91 0.52 -4.49
N ASP A 19 24.69 -0.54 -4.71
CA ASP A 19 25.28 -1.36 -3.66
C ASP A 19 26.64 -0.83 -3.17
N ASP A 20 27.14 0.24 -3.78
CA ASP A 20 28.41 0.87 -3.41
C ASP A 20 28.33 1.60 -2.04
N ILE A 21 29.42 1.59 -1.28
CA ILE A 21 29.48 2.14 0.08
C ILE A 21 29.30 3.67 0.09
N ASP A 22 29.78 4.35 -0.95
CA ASP A 22 29.73 5.80 -1.15
C ASP A 22 28.72 6.22 -2.24
N ALA A 23 27.73 5.35 -2.49
CA ALA A 23 26.67 5.54 -3.47
C ALA A 23 26.09 6.97 -3.43
N GLN A 24 26.15 7.62 -4.59
CA GLN A 24 25.48 8.91 -4.81
C GLN A 24 24.02 8.66 -5.22
N PRO A 25 23.12 9.65 -5.04
CA PRO A 25 21.74 9.51 -5.49
C PRO A 25 21.67 9.22 -6.99
N LEU A 26 21.05 8.09 -7.36
CA LEU A 26 20.92 7.67 -8.76
C LEU A 26 20.21 8.73 -9.61
N GLN A 27 20.64 8.88 -10.86
CA GLN A 27 20.02 9.73 -11.86
C GLN A 27 19.16 8.89 -12.81
N PHE A 28 17.89 9.29 -12.97
CA PHE A 28 16.94 8.69 -13.89
C PHE A 28 16.78 9.60 -15.11
N THR A 29 16.82 9.05 -16.31
CA THR A 29 16.61 9.78 -17.58
C THR A 29 15.61 9.05 -18.46
N PHE A 30 14.48 9.68 -18.75
CA PHE A 30 13.43 9.16 -19.63
C PHE A 30 13.65 9.60 -21.08
N HIS A 31 13.60 8.62 -21.99
CA HIS A 31 13.83 8.79 -23.43
C HIS A 31 12.52 8.77 -24.24
N ASP A 32 11.37 8.73 -23.56
CA ASP A 32 10.06 8.77 -24.21
C ASP A 32 9.72 10.18 -24.70
N ASN A 33 8.90 10.27 -25.75
CA ASN A 33 8.39 11.53 -26.27
C ASN A 33 7.16 12.05 -25.48
N PHE A 34 6.92 11.49 -24.30
CA PHE A 34 5.80 11.80 -23.41
C PHE A 34 4.44 11.79 -24.09
N ARG A 35 4.19 10.81 -24.98
CA ARG A 35 2.95 10.75 -25.76
C ARG A 35 1.71 10.43 -24.93
N HIS A 36 1.86 9.55 -23.95
CA HIS A 36 0.74 9.06 -23.12
C HIS A 36 0.77 9.57 -21.68
N ALA A 37 1.95 9.96 -21.22
CA ALA A 37 2.18 10.57 -19.91
C ALA A 37 3.45 11.42 -19.95
N ALA A 38 3.55 12.39 -19.05
CA ALA A 38 4.77 13.15 -18.81
C ALA A 38 5.27 12.98 -17.38
N ILE A 39 6.58 13.05 -17.21
CA ILE A 39 7.20 13.23 -15.90
C ILE A 39 7.32 14.74 -15.66
N LEU A 40 6.86 15.23 -14.51
CA LEU A 40 6.80 16.65 -14.17
C LEU A 40 7.41 16.90 -12.78
N SER A 41 7.85 18.14 -12.53
CA SER A 41 8.07 18.62 -11.16
C SER A 41 6.75 18.60 -10.38
N SER A 42 6.78 18.31 -9.08
CA SER A 42 5.56 18.26 -8.26
C SER A 42 5.10 19.64 -7.74
N PHE A 43 5.90 20.68 -7.94
CA PHE A 43 5.54 22.06 -7.61
C PHE A 43 5.23 22.87 -8.87
N PRO A 44 4.29 23.84 -8.79
CA PRO A 44 4.03 24.78 -9.88
C PRO A 44 5.32 25.45 -10.37
N PRO A 45 5.55 25.55 -11.70
CA PRO A 45 4.58 25.35 -12.78
C PRO A 45 4.42 23.90 -13.30
N PHE A 46 4.81 22.86 -12.56
CA PHE A 46 4.78 21.45 -12.99
C PHE A 46 5.55 21.22 -14.30
N ALA A 47 6.79 21.71 -14.35
CA ALA A 47 7.60 21.68 -15.56
C ALA A 47 7.94 20.23 -15.97
N PRO A 48 7.93 19.90 -17.28
CA PRO A 48 8.36 18.59 -17.76
C PRO A 48 9.82 18.29 -17.40
N LEU A 49 10.08 17.07 -16.95
CA LEU A 49 11.40 16.57 -16.57
C LEU A 49 11.76 15.36 -17.43
N HIS A 50 12.82 15.48 -18.22
CA HIS A 50 13.44 14.31 -18.86
C HIS A 50 14.38 13.57 -17.91
N SER A 51 14.95 14.27 -16.91
CA SER A 51 15.82 13.68 -15.92
C SER A 51 15.53 14.18 -14.52
N PHE A 52 15.75 13.33 -13.52
CA PHE A 52 15.61 13.66 -12.10
C PHE A 52 16.47 12.70 -11.26
N THR A 53 16.73 13.06 -10.01
CA THR A 53 17.53 12.25 -9.08
C THR A 53 16.65 11.41 -8.15
N GLN A 54 17.22 10.34 -7.61
CA GLN A 54 16.60 9.52 -6.56
C GLN A 54 16.24 10.37 -5.33
N ARG A 55 17.05 11.38 -5.00
CA ARG A 55 16.77 12.32 -3.91
C ARG A 55 15.50 13.14 -4.18
N GLN A 56 15.31 13.62 -5.40
CA GLN A 56 14.08 14.33 -5.78
C GLN A 56 12.84 13.42 -5.68
N MET A 57 12.95 12.14 -6.05
CA MET A 57 11.88 11.16 -5.81
C MET A 57 11.58 10.95 -4.32
N GLN A 58 12.62 10.80 -3.50
CA GLN A 58 12.50 10.63 -2.04
C GLN A 58 11.81 11.84 -1.40
N ASN A 59 12.12 13.04 -1.87
CA ASN A 59 11.51 14.29 -1.44
C ASN A 59 10.11 14.54 -2.04
N SER A 60 9.55 13.61 -2.83
CA SER A 60 8.26 13.75 -3.50
C SER A 60 8.20 14.95 -4.48
N GLU A 61 9.33 15.28 -5.11
CA GLU A 61 9.49 16.43 -6.01
C GLU A 61 9.15 16.10 -7.48
N VAL A 62 8.84 14.84 -7.76
CA VAL A 62 8.64 14.31 -9.11
C VAL A 62 7.31 13.57 -9.18
N LEU A 63 6.51 13.83 -10.20
CA LEU A 63 5.27 13.11 -10.47
C LEU A 63 5.19 12.64 -11.92
N ILE A 64 4.36 11.64 -12.16
CA ILE A 64 3.92 11.25 -13.50
C ILE A 64 2.47 11.68 -13.69
N ARG A 65 2.18 12.35 -14.80
CA ARG A 65 0.83 12.75 -15.23
C ARG A 65 0.40 11.94 -16.43
N HIS A 66 -0.68 11.19 -16.30
CA HIS A 66 -1.25 10.41 -17.40
C HIS A 66 -2.26 11.24 -18.21
N PHE A 67 -2.20 11.18 -19.54
CA PHE A 67 -3.03 12.03 -20.42
C PHE A 67 -4.36 11.41 -20.84
N GLY A 68 -4.53 10.09 -20.68
CA GLY A 68 -5.79 9.40 -21.04
C GLY A 68 -5.86 8.93 -22.50
N TYR A 69 -4.77 8.98 -23.27
CA TYR A 69 -4.74 8.48 -24.65
C TYR A 69 -4.59 6.96 -24.76
N SER A 70 -3.91 6.33 -23.80
CA SER A 70 -3.78 4.86 -23.75
C SER A 70 -3.76 4.39 -22.29
N LYS A 71 -4.50 3.32 -22.01
CA LYS A 71 -4.51 2.72 -20.67
C LYS A 71 -3.28 1.87 -20.38
N ASN A 72 -2.61 1.34 -21.40
CA ASN A 72 -1.44 0.48 -21.23
C ASN A 72 -0.35 0.94 -22.18
N PHE A 73 0.79 1.34 -21.64
CA PHE A 73 1.94 1.76 -22.42
C PHE A 73 3.23 1.58 -21.62
N LYS A 74 4.36 1.78 -22.31
CA LYS A 74 5.70 1.63 -21.76
C LYS A 74 6.46 2.93 -21.97
N MET A 75 7.33 3.28 -21.03
CA MET A 75 8.25 4.41 -21.15
C MET A 75 9.66 3.90 -20.89
N ASN A 76 10.57 4.12 -21.84
CA ASN A 76 11.97 3.71 -21.71
C ASN A 76 12.75 4.76 -20.92
N TYR A 77 13.61 4.30 -20.01
CA TYR A 77 14.49 5.16 -19.23
C TYR A 77 15.83 4.48 -18.97
N THR A 78 16.78 5.26 -18.49
CA THR A 78 18.05 4.78 -17.99
C THR A 78 18.25 5.24 -16.56
N VAL A 79 18.99 4.44 -15.78
CA VAL A 79 19.42 4.77 -14.42
C VAL A 79 20.93 4.79 -14.40
N SER A 80 21.52 5.80 -13.77
CA SER A 80 22.97 5.94 -13.66
C SER A 80 23.39 6.37 -12.25
N ASP A 81 24.51 5.85 -11.79
CA ASP A 81 25.26 6.27 -10.61
C ASP A 81 26.29 7.38 -10.92
N GLY A 82 26.40 7.79 -12.20
CA GLY A 82 27.42 8.73 -12.71
C GLY A 82 28.61 8.06 -13.40
N VAL A 83 28.81 6.76 -13.23
CA VAL A 83 29.88 5.94 -13.83
C VAL A 83 29.30 4.90 -14.78
N HIS A 84 28.35 4.11 -14.30
CA HIS A 84 27.60 3.11 -15.03
C HIS A 84 26.19 3.58 -15.35
N GLN A 85 25.60 2.98 -16.38
CA GLN A 85 24.24 3.30 -16.81
C GLN A 85 23.54 2.03 -17.28
N VAL A 86 22.32 1.83 -16.80
CA VAL A 86 21.49 0.66 -17.12
C VAL A 86 20.17 1.12 -17.75
N ALA A 87 19.78 0.48 -18.86
CA ALA A 87 18.49 0.72 -19.49
C ALA A 87 17.37 -0.10 -18.85
N SER A 88 16.18 0.49 -18.76
CA SER A 88 14.99 -0.14 -18.18
C SER A 88 13.71 0.41 -18.79
N VAL A 89 12.59 -0.20 -18.42
CA VAL A 89 11.26 0.12 -18.96
C VAL A 89 10.26 0.26 -17.82
N LEU A 90 9.60 1.41 -17.75
CA LEU A 90 8.45 1.62 -16.88
C LEU A 90 7.18 1.17 -17.61
N VAL A 91 6.48 0.19 -17.06
CA VAL A 91 5.18 -0.26 -17.57
C VAL A 91 4.07 0.48 -16.82
N ILE A 92 3.26 1.23 -17.54
CA ILE A 92 2.15 1.99 -16.97
C ILE A 92 0.82 1.35 -17.37
N THR A 93 0.02 1.02 -16.36
CA THR A 93 -1.39 0.69 -16.50
C THR A 93 -2.23 1.75 -15.78
N ALA A 94 -3.10 2.40 -16.54
CA ALA A 94 -4.05 3.39 -16.08
C ALA A 94 -5.47 2.82 -16.05
N SER A 95 -6.21 3.15 -14.99
CA SER A 95 -7.61 2.76 -14.82
C SER A 95 -8.37 3.83 -14.05
N GLN A 96 -9.69 3.70 -13.98
CA GLN A 96 -10.48 4.52 -13.05
C GLN A 96 -9.96 4.38 -11.60
N PRO A 97 -10.10 5.41 -10.76
CA PRO A 97 -9.74 5.34 -9.34
C PRO A 97 -10.44 4.17 -8.65
N PHE A 98 -9.68 3.37 -7.90
CA PHE A 98 -10.23 2.24 -7.15
C PHE A 98 -9.54 2.05 -5.81
N ILE A 99 -10.28 1.48 -4.85
CA ILE A 99 -9.73 0.78 -3.68
C ILE A 99 -10.27 -0.64 -3.67
N ARG A 100 -9.43 -1.61 -3.33
CA ARG A 100 -9.80 -3.02 -3.21
C ARG A 100 -9.18 -3.60 -1.96
N ILE A 101 -9.97 -4.37 -1.21
CA ILE A 101 -9.47 -5.22 -0.14
C ILE A 101 -8.93 -6.51 -0.78
N GLN A 102 -7.61 -6.68 -0.74
CA GLN A 102 -6.90 -7.80 -1.36
C GLN A 102 -6.96 -9.04 -0.46
N ASN A 103 -6.58 -8.87 0.81
CA ASN A 103 -6.68 -9.91 1.83
C ASN A 103 -7.70 -9.49 2.89
N SER A 104 -8.49 -10.45 3.37
CA SER A 104 -9.50 -10.22 4.42
C SER A 104 -9.82 -11.52 5.15
N ASN A 105 -8.81 -12.26 5.56
CA ASN A 105 -9.02 -13.47 6.34
C ASN A 105 -7.90 -13.71 7.35
N ILE A 106 -8.18 -14.58 8.32
CA ILE A 106 -7.19 -15.07 9.27
C ILE A 106 -7.43 -16.56 9.47
N THR A 107 -6.36 -17.33 9.64
CA THR A 107 -6.45 -18.77 9.95
C THR A 107 -5.85 -18.99 11.33
N ILE A 108 -6.54 -19.76 12.17
CA ILE A 108 -6.17 -19.97 13.57
C ILE A 108 -5.82 -21.44 13.78
N SER A 109 -4.54 -21.75 13.95
CA SER A 109 -4.13 -23.10 14.34
C SER A 109 -4.27 -23.28 15.85
N ILE A 110 -5.21 -24.14 16.25
CA ILE A 110 -5.45 -24.47 17.67
C ILE A 110 -4.77 -25.80 17.99
N THR A 111 -3.46 -25.76 18.17
CA THR A 111 -2.73 -26.91 18.75
C THR A 111 -2.66 -26.70 20.27
N ASN A 112 -3.41 -27.52 21.02
CA ASN A 112 -3.42 -27.64 22.48
C ASN A 112 -4.04 -26.47 23.29
N VAL A 113 -5.27 -26.02 22.94
CA VAL A 113 -6.08 -25.24 23.90
C VAL A 113 -6.87 -26.22 24.77
N THR A 114 -6.31 -26.58 25.92
CA THR A 114 -7.00 -27.38 26.94
C THR A 114 -8.18 -26.59 27.50
N THR A 115 -9.35 -27.22 27.48
CA THR A 115 -10.63 -26.70 27.98
C THR A 115 -10.58 -26.39 29.47
N ALA A 116 -10.24 -25.17 29.85
CA ALA A 116 -10.66 -24.53 31.09
C ALA A 116 -10.25 -23.05 31.09
N ALA A 117 -11.22 -22.16 31.32
CA ALA A 117 -11.18 -20.69 31.24
C ALA A 117 -11.29 -20.10 29.82
N ALA A 118 -12.06 -19.01 29.71
CA ALA A 118 -12.27 -18.25 28.47
C ALA A 118 -10.97 -17.57 28.03
N THR A 119 -10.05 -18.33 27.44
CA THR A 119 -8.78 -17.79 26.95
C THR A 119 -9.06 -17.01 25.67
N ALA A 120 -8.75 -15.72 25.68
CA ALA A 120 -8.71 -14.93 24.46
C ALA A 120 -7.40 -15.21 23.73
N ILE A 121 -7.49 -15.61 22.46
CA ILE A 121 -6.34 -15.71 21.56
C ILE A 121 -6.18 -14.36 20.86
N PHE A 122 -4.96 -13.84 20.85
CA PHE A 122 -4.64 -12.60 20.15
C PHE A 122 -3.72 -12.93 18.98
N VAL A 123 -4.18 -12.61 17.76
CA VAL A 123 -3.42 -12.86 16.55
C VAL A 123 -2.95 -11.53 15.97
N PRO A 124 -1.64 -11.29 15.84
CA PRO A 124 -1.10 -10.14 15.12
C PRO A 124 -1.59 -10.13 13.67
N LEU A 125 -2.11 -8.97 13.24
CA LEU A 125 -2.51 -8.76 11.86
C LEU A 125 -1.31 -8.36 11.03
N THR A 126 -1.17 -9.02 9.89
CA THR A 126 -0.19 -8.67 8.86
C THR A 126 -0.91 -8.44 7.54
N ASN A 127 -0.16 -7.96 6.54
CA ASN A 127 -0.65 -7.81 5.16
C ASN A 127 -1.16 -9.10 4.50
N ARG A 128 -0.80 -10.28 5.03
CA ARG A 128 -1.34 -11.56 4.57
C ARG A 128 -2.78 -11.78 5.04
N ASN A 129 -3.15 -11.15 6.15
CA ASN A 129 -4.46 -11.32 6.77
C ASN A 129 -5.44 -10.24 6.29
N LEU A 130 -5.00 -8.99 6.31
CA LEU A 130 -5.80 -7.85 5.90
C LEU A 130 -4.92 -6.87 5.15
N SER A 131 -5.31 -6.54 3.93
CA SER A 131 -4.64 -5.50 3.16
C SER A 131 -5.56 -4.89 2.12
N ALA A 132 -5.30 -3.62 1.79
CA ALA A 132 -5.98 -2.91 0.73
C ALA A 132 -4.98 -2.30 -0.26
N VAL A 133 -5.39 -2.26 -1.51
CA VAL A 133 -4.64 -1.71 -2.64
C VAL A 133 -5.48 -0.67 -3.39
N THR A 134 -4.82 0.38 -3.86
CA THR A 134 -5.42 1.48 -4.60
C THR A 134 -4.46 1.96 -5.69
N ASN A 135 -5.01 2.51 -6.77
CA ASN A 135 -4.23 3.19 -7.79
C ASN A 135 -4.17 4.72 -7.61
N VAL A 136 -4.90 5.26 -6.63
CA VAL A 136 -4.84 6.67 -6.20
C VAL A 136 -3.51 6.92 -5.49
N ASP A 137 -2.96 8.12 -5.67
CA ASP A 137 -1.79 8.57 -4.93
C ASP A 137 -2.16 8.85 -3.47
N ALA A 138 -1.92 7.88 -2.61
CA ALA A 138 -2.26 7.92 -1.19
C ALA A 138 -1.20 7.14 -0.40
N LYS A 139 -0.86 7.65 0.79
CA LYS A 139 0.00 6.95 1.74
C LYS A 139 -0.78 5.81 2.40
N LYS A 140 -0.06 4.86 3.00
CA LYS A 140 -0.67 3.77 3.78
C LYS A 140 -1.44 4.30 5.00
N SER A 141 -1.03 5.45 5.54
CA SER A 141 -1.74 6.19 6.59
C SER A 141 -3.11 6.75 6.15
N ASP A 142 -3.33 6.88 4.83
CA ASP A 142 -4.56 7.48 4.28
C ASP A 142 -5.60 6.40 3.93
N ILE A 143 -5.21 5.12 3.98
CA ILE A 143 -6.08 3.98 3.74
C ILE A 143 -6.63 3.52 5.09
N TRP A 144 -7.90 3.78 5.33
CA TRP A 144 -8.57 3.45 6.59
C TRP A 144 -9.40 2.18 6.45
N PHE A 145 -9.36 1.33 7.46
CA PHE A 145 -10.28 0.24 7.69
C PHE A 145 -11.28 0.63 8.79
N LYS A 146 -12.55 0.33 8.59
CA LYS A 146 -13.63 0.44 9.57
C LYS A 146 -14.25 -0.93 9.77
N VAL A 147 -14.43 -1.31 11.02
CA VAL A 147 -14.89 -2.63 11.44
C VAL A 147 -16.11 -2.50 12.36
N THR A 148 -16.99 -3.49 12.32
CA THR A 148 -18.26 -3.45 13.06
C THR A 148 -18.18 -4.08 14.45
N THR A 149 -17.21 -4.96 14.69
CA THR A 149 -17.09 -5.72 15.94
C THR A 149 -16.04 -5.15 16.91
N GLY A 150 -16.12 -5.55 18.18
CA GLY A 150 -15.15 -5.20 19.23
C GLY A 150 -13.97 -6.18 19.35
N ASN A 151 -13.63 -6.90 18.28
CA ASN A 151 -12.57 -7.91 18.29
C ASN A 151 -11.20 -7.38 17.83
N TRP A 152 -11.08 -6.09 17.58
CA TRP A 152 -9.88 -5.47 17.04
C TRP A 152 -9.17 -4.67 18.11
N ILE A 153 -7.87 -4.88 18.24
CA ILE A 153 -7.05 -4.27 19.29
C ILE A 153 -5.90 -3.52 18.63
N PHE A 154 -5.74 -2.27 19.03
CA PHE A 154 -4.57 -1.47 18.74
C PHE A 154 -3.58 -1.57 19.89
N ILE A 155 -2.30 -1.73 19.58
CA ILE A 155 -1.21 -1.85 20.53
C ILE A 155 -0.22 -0.74 20.27
N SER A 156 0.01 0.11 21.27
CA SER A 156 1.06 1.13 21.23
C SER A 156 1.61 1.33 22.64
N ASN A 157 2.93 1.36 22.77
CA ASN A 157 3.63 1.57 24.04
C ASN A 157 3.09 0.68 25.19
N SER A 158 2.86 -0.60 24.90
CA SER A 158 2.28 -1.60 25.82
C SER A 158 0.81 -1.37 26.24
N ILE A 159 0.15 -0.33 25.72
CA ILE A 159 -1.28 -0.08 25.92
C ILE A 159 -2.07 -0.84 24.86
N LYS A 160 -3.07 -1.61 25.29
CA LYS A 160 -4.02 -2.31 24.42
C LYS A 160 -5.38 -1.61 24.45
N LYS A 161 -5.89 -1.21 23.29
CA LYS A 161 -7.17 -0.51 23.16
C LYS A 161 -8.06 -1.20 22.13
N LEU A 162 -9.33 -1.41 22.46
CA LEU A 162 -10.32 -1.83 21.46
C LEU A 162 -10.55 -0.70 20.47
N VAL A 163 -10.48 -1.01 19.19
CA VAL A 163 -10.66 -0.03 18.11
C VAL A 163 -11.73 -0.48 17.12
N LYS A 164 -12.37 0.50 16.48
CA LYS A 164 -13.32 0.29 15.39
C LYS A 164 -12.80 0.80 14.05
N SER A 165 -11.61 1.39 14.06
CA SER A 165 -10.94 1.91 12.88
C SER A 165 -9.44 1.95 13.10
N PHE A 166 -8.68 1.70 12.03
CA PHE A 166 -7.22 1.75 11.96
C PHE A 166 -6.81 1.90 10.50
N THR A 167 -5.56 2.26 10.26
CA THR A 167 -5.00 2.48 8.93
C THR A 167 -4.29 1.23 8.40
N GLN A 168 -3.99 1.21 7.11
CA GLN A 168 -3.09 0.22 6.53
C GLN A 168 -1.67 0.34 7.12
N GLN A 169 -1.22 1.56 7.43
CA GLN A 169 0.07 1.78 8.11
C GLN A 169 0.10 1.09 9.48
N ASP A 170 -0.99 1.14 10.26
CA ASP A 170 -1.04 0.49 11.57
C ASP A 170 -0.87 -1.03 11.49
N ILE A 171 -1.33 -1.66 10.39
CA ILE A 171 -1.09 -3.08 10.11
C ILE A 171 0.38 -3.30 9.71
N ASP A 172 0.90 -2.45 8.82
CA ASP A 172 2.27 -2.53 8.33
C ASP A 172 3.30 -2.37 9.48
N ASP A 173 2.97 -1.55 10.48
CA ASP A 173 3.75 -1.31 11.70
C ASP A 173 3.51 -2.37 12.80
N GLY A 174 2.64 -3.35 12.57
CA GLY A 174 2.36 -4.44 13.51
C GLY A 174 1.56 -4.03 14.75
N LEU A 175 0.84 -2.90 14.69
CA LEU A 175 0.11 -2.33 15.83
C LEU A 175 -1.30 -2.93 16.00
N ILE A 176 -1.77 -3.76 15.06
CA ILE A 176 -3.12 -4.34 15.08
C ILE A 176 -3.09 -5.81 15.46
N GLN A 177 -3.94 -6.20 16.41
CA GLN A 177 -4.24 -7.59 16.75
C GLN A 177 -5.74 -7.87 16.64
N TYR A 178 -6.07 -9.10 16.27
CA TYR A 178 -7.43 -9.61 16.31
C TYR A 178 -7.61 -10.54 17.51
N ARG A 179 -8.62 -10.26 18.33
CA ARG A 179 -9.00 -11.00 19.52
C ARG A 179 -10.08 -12.03 19.18
N ILE A 180 -9.77 -13.29 19.44
CA ILE A 180 -10.72 -14.41 19.30
C ILE A 180 -11.00 -14.99 20.68
N THR A 181 -12.29 -15.17 20.99
CA THR A 181 -12.75 -15.87 22.19
C THR A 181 -13.08 -17.32 21.85
N VAL A 182 -12.56 -18.29 22.61
CA VAL A 182 -12.74 -19.73 22.36
C VAL A 182 -14.21 -20.16 22.14
N PRO A 183 -15.22 -19.67 22.92
CA PRO A 183 -16.62 -19.98 22.62
C PRO A 183 -17.09 -19.51 21.24
N SER A 184 -16.52 -18.42 20.73
CA SER A 184 -16.85 -17.86 19.41
C SER A 184 -16.22 -18.64 18.26
N ILE A 185 -15.26 -19.53 18.52
CA ILE A 185 -14.65 -20.43 17.53
C ILE A 185 -15.58 -21.61 17.22
N ASN A 186 -16.45 -22.01 18.16
CA ASN A 186 -17.32 -23.17 18.01
C ASN A 186 -18.69 -22.82 17.41
N ASN A 187 -18.99 -21.53 17.21
CA ASN A 187 -20.18 -21.08 16.50
C ASN A 187 -19.81 -20.82 15.03
N ASP A 188 -20.63 -21.28 14.08
CA ASP A 188 -20.44 -21.10 12.63
C ASP A 188 -20.43 -19.64 12.12
N GLN A 189 -20.40 -18.65 13.03
CA GLN A 189 -20.33 -17.22 12.69
C GLN A 189 -18.92 -16.68 12.86
N HIS A 190 -18.17 -16.73 11.76
CA HIS A 190 -16.79 -16.26 11.66
C HIS A 190 -16.59 -15.15 10.62
N GLU A 191 -17.68 -14.51 10.21
CA GLU A 191 -17.69 -13.50 9.17
C GLU A 191 -18.10 -12.15 9.75
N GLN A 192 -17.40 -11.09 9.35
CA GLN A 192 -17.77 -9.72 9.70
C GLN A 192 -17.53 -8.79 8.50
N ALA A 193 -18.32 -7.74 8.39
CA ALA A 193 -18.06 -6.71 7.40
C ALA A 193 -16.82 -5.88 7.79
N ILE A 194 -15.95 -5.64 6.82
CA ILE A 194 -14.86 -4.68 6.91
C ILE A 194 -14.93 -3.73 5.72
N THR A 195 -14.87 -2.44 6.01
CA THR A 195 -14.95 -1.38 5.01
C THR A 195 -13.59 -0.69 4.92
N ALA A 196 -13.03 -0.58 3.72
CA ALA A 196 -11.83 0.18 3.46
C ALA A 196 -12.17 1.47 2.70
N THR A 197 -11.53 2.58 3.08
CA THR A 197 -11.74 3.90 2.48
C THR A 197 -10.42 4.59 2.20
N VAL A 198 -10.34 5.32 1.09
CA VAL A 198 -9.21 6.21 0.76
C VAL A 198 -9.73 7.34 -0.12
N ALA A 199 -9.41 8.59 0.20
CA ALA A 199 -10.05 9.76 -0.43
C ALA A 199 -11.59 9.60 -0.44
N ASN A 200 -12.21 9.69 -1.61
CA ASN A 200 -13.67 9.54 -1.78
C ASN A 200 -14.09 8.10 -2.14
N LEU A 201 -13.16 7.14 -2.14
CA LEU A 201 -13.41 5.76 -2.53
C LEU A 201 -13.71 4.90 -1.30
N THR A 202 -14.67 3.98 -1.44
CA THR A 202 -15.07 3.05 -0.38
C THR A 202 -15.30 1.67 -0.96
N VAL A 203 -14.89 0.63 -0.24
CA VAL A 203 -15.19 -0.77 -0.58
C VAL A 203 -15.48 -1.54 0.70
N THR A 204 -16.47 -2.43 0.67
CA THR A 204 -16.76 -3.34 1.78
C THR A 204 -16.54 -4.78 1.34
N LYS A 205 -15.90 -5.57 2.20
CA LYS A 205 -15.77 -7.02 2.04
C LYS A 205 -16.10 -7.74 3.34
N THR A 206 -16.30 -9.04 3.22
CA THR A 206 -16.33 -9.94 4.36
C THR A 206 -14.92 -10.28 4.82
N PHE A 207 -14.64 -10.05 6.11
CA PHE A 207 -13.48 -10.58 6.81
C PHE A 207 -13.83 -11.93 7.42
N LYS A 208 -13.08 -12.98 7.04
CA LYS A 208 -13.34 -14.36 7.43
C LYS A 208 -12.32 -14.88 8.44
N VAL A 209 -12.79 -15.56 9.47
CA VAL A 209 -11.95 -16.24 10.45
C VAL A 209 -12.04 -17.75 10.19
N PHE A 210 -10.93 -18.36 9.79
CA PHE A 210 -10.82 -19.80 9.55
C PHE A 210 -10.12 -20.47 10.72
N LYS A 211 -10.44 -21.76 10.91
CA LYS A 211 -9.79 -22.67 11.86
C LYS A 211 -8.79 -23.56 11.12
#